data_AF-A0AAD5BKB8-F1
#
_entry.id   AF-A0AAD5BKB8-F1
#
_cell.length_a   1.000
_cell.length_b   1.000
_cell.length_c   1.000
_cell.angle_alpha   90.00
_cell.angle_beta   90.00
_cell.angle_gamma   90.00
#
_symmetry.space_group_name_H-M   'P 1'
#
loop_
_entity.id
_entity.type
_entity.pdbx_description
1 polymer ?
#
loop_
_entity_poly.entity_id
_entity_poly.type
_entity_poly.pdbx_seq_one_letter_code
_entity_poly.pdbx_strand_id
1 'polypeptide(L)'
;MALNISAMIDRKGMREHSGIVNPREIQMSSRMYYRYIGSLTVPPCTEKVVWTISRRIRTVSIRQVKLLREAVKDYAEHNARPVQPDNLRDILLYAQARLRK
;
A
#
# COMPACT_ATOMS: atom_id res chain seq x y z
N MET A 1 -10.38 11.44 12.00
CA MET A 1 -11.23 12.16 11.02
C MET A 1 -10.93 11.56 9.67
N ALA A 2 -11.91 10.98 8.98
CA ALA A 2 -11.64 10.30 7.72
C ALA A 2 -11.16 11.30 6.66
N LEU A 3 -10.00 11.03 6.07
CA LEU A 3 -9.45 11.75 4.91
C LEU A 3 -10.51 11.92 3.82
N ASN A 4 -10.67 13.14 3.32
CA ASN A 4 -11.54 13.42 2.19
C ASN A 4 -10.83 13.09 0.87
N ILE A 5 -10.95 11.85 0.39
CA ILE A 5 -10.33 11.39 -0.86
C ILE A 5 -10.84 12.18 -2.07
N SER A 6 -12.05 12.75 -2.03
CA SER A 6 -12.59 13.52 -3.16
C SER A 6 -11.78 14.77 -3.47
N ALA A 7 -11.04 15.32 -2.50
CA ALA A 7 -10.15 16.47 -2.71
C ALA A 7 -8.98 16.15 -3.68
N MET A 8 -8.72 14.88 -3.98
CA MET A 8 -7.67 14.46 -4.92
C MET A 8 -8.14 14.43 -6.38
N ILE A 9 -9.44 14.52 -6.64
CA ILE A 9 -10.03 14.32 -7.97
C ILE A 9 -9.98 15.62 -8.80
N ASP A 10 -9.98 16.78 -8.13
CA ASP A 10 -10.02 18.07 -8.81
C ASP A 10 -8.67 18.82 -8.77
N ARG A 11 -8.21 19.19 -9.98
CA ARG A 11 -7.12 20.10 -10.36
C ARG A 11 -5.79 19.45 -10.75
N LYS A 12 -5.71 19.12 -12.04
CA LYS A 12 -4.50 18.77 -12.78
C LYS A 12 -3.36 19.76 -12.45
N GLY A 13 -2.39 19.32 -11.65
CA GLY A 13 -1.18 20.08 -11.32
C GLY A 13 -1.20 20.89 -10.01
N MET A 14 -2.31 20.94 -9.27
CA MET A 14 -2.34 21.58 -7.94
C MET A 14 -2.12 20.55 -6.84
N ARG A 15 -1.12 20.78 -5.99
CA ARG A 15 -0.93 20.05 -4.74
C ARG A 15 -1.82 20.68 -3.68
N GLU A 16 -2.87 19.99 -3.27
CA GLU A 16 -3.64 20.37 -2.09
C GLU A 16 -2.99 19.85 -0.81
N HIS A 17 -3.04 20.65 0.25
CA HIS A 17 -2.58 20.23 1.56
C HIS A 17 -3.69 19.44 2.25
N SER A 18 -3.51 18.13 2.43
CA SER A 18 -4.49 17.25 3.09
C SER A 18 -4.65 17.49 4.60
N GLY A 19 -4.12 18.59 5.13
CA GLY A 19 -4.06 18.88 6.56
C GLY A 19 -3.19 17.87 7.33
N ILE A 20 -3.46 17.74 8.63
CA ILE A 20 -2.76 16.78 9.50
C ILE A 20 -3.39 15.39 9.31
N VAL A 21 -2.56 14.43 8.92
CA VAL A 21 -2.95 13.03 8.75
C VAL A 21 -2.21 12.18 9.78
N ASN A 22 -2.93 11.34 10.51
CA ASN A 22 -2.35 10.37 11.43
C ASN A 22 -2.24 8.97 10.77
N PRO A 23 -1.04 8.51 10.37
CA PRO A 23 -0.89 7.21 9.72
C PRO A 23 -1.32 6.02 10.59
N ARG A 24 -1.39 6.18 11.92
CA ARG A 24 -1.81 5.11 12.83
C ARG A 24 -3.28 4.72 12.65
N GLU A 25 -4.10 5.60 12.06
CA GLU A 25 -5.52 5.32 11.75
C GLU A 25 -5.68 4.19 10.73
N ILE A 26 -4.68 3.92 9.89
CA ILE A 26 -4.69 2.82 8.90
C ILE A 26 -4.59 1.44 9.60
N GLN A 27 -4.14 1.41 10.86
CA GLN A 27 -3.97 0.19 11.64
C GLN A 27 -3.09 -0.87 10.95
N MET A 28 -1.95 -0.45 10.39
CA MET A 28 -1.01 -1.35 9.71
C MET A 28 -0.30 -2.35 10.64
N SER A 29 -0.47 -2.23 11.96
CA SER A 29 0.10 -3.17 12.92
C SER A 29 -0.50 -4.57 12.71
N SER A 30 0.40 -5.53 12.46
CA SER A 30 0.08 -6.95 12.37
C SER A 30 1.14 -7.75 13.13
N ARG A 31 0.68 -8.74 13.90
CA ARG A 31 1.58 -9.70 14.58
C ARG A 31 2.17 -10.73 13.62
N MET A 32 1.68 -10.77 12.37
CA MET A 32 2.15 -11.67 11.33
C MET A 32 2.37 -10.91 10.02
N TYR A 33 3.56 -11.00 9.44
CA TYR A 33 3.90 -10.35 8.18
C TYR A 33 4.95 -11.14 7.41
N TYR A 34 4.91 -11.03 6.08
CA TYR A 34 5.95 -11.51 5.19
C TYR A 34 7.01 -10.43 5.01
N ARG A 35 8.27 -10.85 4.84
CA ARG A 35 9.42 -9.97 4.64
C ARG A 35 10.32 -10.54 3.56
N TYR A 36 10.69 -9.72 2.58
CA TYR A 36 11.62 -10.08 1.52
C TYR A 36 12.33 -8.84 0.97
N ILE A 37 13.44 -9.04 0.26
CA ILE A 37 14.12 -7.98 -0.50
C ILE A 37 13.60 -8.00 -1.94
N GLY A 38 13.11 -6.86 -2.42
CA GLY A 38 12.57 -6.71 -3.77
C GLY A 38 12.95 -5.36 -4.37
N SER A 39 12.06 -4.83 -5.21
CA SER A 39 12.24 -3.56 -5.91
C SER A 39 11.06 -2.63 -5.76
N LEU A 40 11.23 -1.39 -6.22
CA LEU A 40 10.12 -0.48 -6.48
C LEU A 40 9.18 -1.08 -7.54
N THR A 41 7.87 -0.91 -7.35
CA THR A 41 6.84 -1.33 -8.31
C THR A 41 6.60 -0.30 -9.42
N VAL A 42 7.33 0.80 -9.39
CA VAL A 42 7.31 1.88 -10.38
C VAL A 42 8.72 2.14 -10.90
N PRO A 43 8.89 2.65 -12.14
CA PRO A 43 10.19 3.03 -12.66
C PRO A 43 10.94 3.98 -11.71
N PRO A 44 12.27 3.84 -11.55
CA PRO A 44 13.18 2.96 -12.32
C PRO A 44 13.30 1.52 -11.79
N CYS A 45 12.32 1.03 -11.00
CA CYS A 45 12.30 -0.35 -10.50
C CYS A 45 13.54 -0.71 -9.66
N THR A 46 14.11 0.26 -8.93
CA THR A 46 15.31 0.08 -8.11
C THR A 46 15.14 -1.05 -7.11
N GLU A 47 16.13 -1.93 -7.03
CA GLU A 47 16.17 -3.08 -6.13
C GLU A 47 16.59 -2.70 -4.70
N LYS A 48 16.75 -3.72 -3.85
CA LYS A 48 17.15 -3.62 -2.44
C LYS A 48 16.11 -2.92 -1.54
N VAL A 49 14.84 -2.99 -1.93
CA VAL A 49 13.71 -2.52 -1.13
C VAL A 49 13.28 -3.61 -0.15
N VAL A 50 13.21 -3.27 1.14
CA VAL A 50 12.70 -4.19 2.17
C VAL A 50 11.17 -4.15 2.18
N TRP A 51 10.54 -5.20 1.66
CA TRP A 51 9.08 -5.32 1.65
C TRP A 51 8.57 -5.93 2.96
N THR A 52 7.59 -5.28 3.59
CA THR A 52 6.85 -5.84 4.75
C THR A 52 5.39 -5.93 4.42
N ILE A 53 4.88 -7.14 4.23
CA ILE A 53 3.48 -7.38 3.84
C ILE A 53 2.71 -7.96 5.02
N SER A 54 1.75 -7.22 5.55
CA SER A 54 0.85 -7.71 6.60
C SER A 54 0.09 -8.95 6.13
N ARG A 55 0.08 -10.02 6.95
CA ARG A 55 -0.76 -11.21 6.71
C ARG A 55 -2.25 -10.92 6.93
N ARG A 56 -2.58 -9.91 7.74
CA ARG A 56 -3.98 -9.52 8.02
C ARG A 56 -4.51 -8.67 6.87
N ILE A 57 -5.55 -9.19 6.20
CA ILE A 57 -6.32 -8.46 5.18
C ILE A 57 -7.17 -7.39 5.86
N ARG A 58 -7.20 -6.20 5.28
CA ARG A 58 -7.99 -5.05 5.75
C ARG A 58 -9.09 -4.74 4.74
N THR A 59 -10.10 -4.00 5.20
CA THR A 59 -11.25 -3.61 4.39
C THR A 59 -11.14 -2.14 3.99
N VAL A 60 -11.68 -1.84 2.82
CA VAL A 60 -11.86 -0.48 2.30
C VAL A 60 -13.22 -0.44 1.60
N SER A 61 -13.92 0.70 1.66
CA SER A 61 -15.22 0.81 0.99
C SER A 61 -15.05 0.88 -0.53
N ILE A 62 -16.01 0.35 -1.28
CA ILE A 62 -16.04 0.45 -2.75
C ILE A 62 -16.02 1.92 -3.18
N ARG A 63 -16.70 2.81 -2.45
CA ARG A 63 -16.70 4.26 -2.73
C ARG A 63 -15.30 4.84 -2.68
N GLN A 64 -14.50 4.51 -1.66
CA GLN A 64 -13.11 4.98 -1.56
C GLN A 64 -12.24 4.46 -2.71
N VAL A 65 -12.42 3.19 -3.12
CA VAL A 65 -11.69 2.61 -4.26
C VAL A 65 -12.04 3.35 -5.57
N LYS A 66 -13.31 3.68 -5.79
CA LYS A 66 -13.74 4.45 -6.96
C LYS A 66 -13.10 5.84 -7.00
N LEU A 67 -13.12 6.57 -5.89
CA LEU A 67 -12.49 7.89 -5.79
C LEU A 67 -10.98 7.84 -6.10
N LEU A 68 -10.28 6.80 -5.62
CA LEU A 68 -8.85 6.61 -5.93
C LEU A 68 -8.59 6.32 -7.41
N ARG A 69 -9.49 5.59 -8.09
CA ARG A 69 -9.39 5.32 -9.53
C ARG A 69 -9.70 6.54 -10.38
N GLU A 70 -10.58 7.41 -9.92
CA GLU A 70 -10.92 8.66 -10.61
C GLU A 70 -9.79 9.70 -10.50
N ALA A 71 -9.02 9.69 -9.41
CA ALA A 71 -7.93 10.62 -9.18
C ALA A 71 -6.64 10.33 -9.99
N VAL A 72 -6.53 9.17 -10.64
CA VAL A 72 -5.33 8.80 -11.43
C VAL A 72 -5.49 9.21 -12.90
N LYS A 73 -4.37 9.34 -13.62
CA LYS A 73 -4.38 9.60 -15.06
C LYS A 73 -4.94 8.39 -15.81
N ASP A 74 -5.53 8.63 -16.98
CA ASP A 74 -6.20 7.60 -17.81
C ASP A 74 -5.35 6.34 -18.05
N TYR A 75 -4.04 6.48 -18.31
CA TYR A 75 -3.14 5.35 -18.52
C TYR A 75 -2.87 4.49 -17.27
N ALA A 76 -3.30 4.95 -16.09
CA ALA A 76 -3.03 4.34 -14.80
C ALA A 76 -4.29 3.80 -14.11
N GLU A 77 -5.40 3.62 -14.85
CA GLU A 77 -6.63 3.01 -14.32
C GLU A 77 -6.37 1.64 -13.66
N HIS A 78 -5.45 0.86 -14.23
CA HIS A 78 -4.94 -0.40 -13.70
C HIS A 78 -3.46 -0.28 -13.31
N ASN A 79 -3.17 0.46 -12.25
CA ASN A 79 -1.80 0.80 -11.81
C ASN A 79 -1.06 -0.28 -11.00
N ALA A 80 -1.57 -1.52 -10.97
CA ALA A 80 -0.90 -2.63 -10.30
C ALA A 80 0.11 -3.29 -11.26
N ARG A 81 1.40 -3.24 -10.94
CA ARG A 81 2.43 -4.00 -11.67
C ARG A 81 2.12 -5.52 -11.60
N PRO A 82 2.27 -6.28 -12.69
CA PRO A 82 2.10 -7.73 -12.68
C PRO A 82 3.02 -8.44 -11.69
N VAL A 83 2.61 -9.61 -11.22
CA VAL A 83 3.46 -10.47 -10.38
C VAL A 83 4.76 -10.78 -11.12
N GLN A 84 5.88 -10.63 -10.41
CA GLN A 84 7.22 -10.89 -10.96
C GLN A 84 7.71 -12.27 -10.48
N PRO A 85 8.59 -12.93 -11.24
CA PRO A 85 9.23 -14.17 -10.83
C PRO A 85 9.82 -14.06 -9.42
N ASP A 86 9.85 -15.17 -8.69
CA ASP A 86 10.41 -15.24 -7.35
C ASP A 86 11.94 -15.28 -7.35
N ASN A 87 12.55 -15.84 -8.40
CA ASN A 87 14.00 -15.97 -8.56
C ASN A 87 14.67 -16.59 -7.33
N LEU A 88 13.98 -17.55 -6.68
CA LEU A 88 14.43 -18.23 -5.47
C LEU A 88 14.76 -17.29 -4.29
N ARG A 89 14.15 -16.10 -4.25
CA ARG A 89 14.35 -15.16 -3.14
C ARG A 89 13.78 -15.70 -1.83
N ASP A 90 14.47 -15.41 -0.73
CA ASP A 90 13.97 -15.71 0.61
C ASP A 90 12.74 -14.85 0.94
N ILE A 91 11.64 -15.53 1.29
CA ILE A 91 10.41 -14.90 1.77
C ILE A 91 10.14 -15.41 3.18
N LEU A 92 10.43 -14.57 4.16
CA LEU A 92 10.33 -14.93 5.58
C LEU A 92 8.94 -14.58 6.12
N LEU A 93 8.29 -15.52 6.80
CA LEU A 93 7.08 -15.27 7.58
C LEU A 93 7.47 -15.04 9.04
N TYR A 94 7.23 -13.81 9.52
CA TYR A 94 7.36 -13.48 10.93
C TYR A 94 6.00 -13.65 11.59
N ALA A 95 5.97 -14.36 12.72
CA ALA A 95 4.80 -14.51 13.56
C ALA A 95 5.22 -14.37 15.02
N GLN A 96 4.62 -13.44 15.76
CA GLN A 96 4.89 -13.34 17.19
C GLN A 96 4.26 -14.54 17.91
N ALA A 97 5.08 -15.33 18.59
CA ALA A 97 4.61 -16.46 19.39
C ALA A 97 3.60 -15.96 20.43
N ARG A 98 2.45 -16.64 20.55
CA ARG A 98 1.62 -16.51 21.74
C ARG A 98 2.43 -17.11 22.88
N LEU A 99 2.86 -16.28 23.84
CA LEU A 99 3.18 -16.79 25.17
C LEU A 99 1.91 -17.49 25.68
N ARG A 100 1.93 -18.82 25.70
CA ARG A 100 0.93 -19.59 26.45
C ARG A 100 1.23 -19.30 27.92
N LYS A 101 0.32 -18.62 28.60
CA LYS A 101 0.27 -18.61 30.07
C LYS A 101 -0.22 -19.96 30.54
#